data_AF-A0A553FMF6-F1
#
_entry.id   AF-A0A553FMF6-F1
#
_cell.length_a   1.000
_cell.length_b   1.000
_cell.length_c   1.000
_cell.angle_alpha   90.00
_cell.angle_beta   90.00
_cell.angle_gamma   90.00
#
_symmetry.space_group_name_H-M   'P 1'
#
loop_
_entity.id
_entity.type
_entity.pdbx_description
1 polymer ?
#
loop_
_entity_poly.entity_id
_entity_poly.type
_entity_poly.pdbx_seq_one_letter_code
_entity_poly.pdbx_strand_id
1 'polypeptide(L)'
;MEIDRTKYKVWDKTNFSSIHWILNPGLAINELILGQRVPKITLIDQTSDRPLMERTYIPCPHCSTLHEAQTWSVQNKTAFKNWFGLFCPNCRELIPCLRNLTSGLVLLVTYPFWFWWINQWKQKWLKSQPSRYSNLNLQPIEHKNVNWVKMGLGWGVIMFIIMSLFMPVLNGTDHSWTAILINFPIWVVGGLCFGYVMKWWMGKRLKKAKTPTRPLL
;
A
#
# COMPACT_ATOMS: atom_id res chain seq x y z
N MET A 1 3.46 7.64 22.72
CA MET A 1 4.76 7.77 22.05
C MET A 1 4.89 9.20 21.54
N GLU A 2 5.95 9.90 21.94
CA GLU A 2 6.29 11.22 21.41
C GLU A 2 7.02 11.06 20.08
N ILE A 3 6.59 11.81 19.05
CA ILE A 3 7.19 11.77 17.72
C ILE A 3 8.00 13.05 17.54
N ASP A 4 9.29 12.90 17.24
CA ASP A 4 10.12 14.03 16.83
C ASP A 4 9.66 14.55 15.45
N ARG A 5 8.86 15.62 15.48
CA ARG A 5 8.32 16.28 14.28
C ARG A 5 9.38 17.09 13.52
N THR A 6 10.56 17.32 14.09
CA THR A 6 11.67 17.97 13.37
C THR A 6 12.36 16.99 12.42
N LYS A 7 12.46 15.72 12.82
CA LYS A 7 13.00 14.64 11.99
C LYS A 7 11.95 14.01 11.07
N TYR A 8 10.73 13.77 11.57
CA TYR A 8 9.73 12.99 10.85
C TYR A 8 8.53 13.82 10.38
N LYS A 9 8.21 13.69 9.10
CA LYS A 9 6.90 14.08 8.56
C LYS A 9 5.89 12.98 8.87
N VAL A 10 4.82 13.33 9.55
CA VAL A 10 3.73 12.40 9.90
C VAL A 10 2.71 12.35 8.76
N TRP A 11 2.43 11.16 8.27
CA TRP A 11 1.29 10.87 7.40
C TRP A 11 0.24 10.13 8.23
N ASP A 12 -0.91 10.77 8.39
CA ASP A 12 -2.07 10.21 9.08
C ASP A 12 -3.26 10.10 8.12
N LYS A 13 -4.47 9.91 8.67
CA LYS A 13 -5.73 9.82 7.90
C LYS A 13 -6.05 11.05 7.03
N THR A 14 -5.45 12.20 7.31
CA THR A 14 -5.69 13.46 6.58
C THR A 14 -4.80 13.59 5.35
N ASN A 15 -3.75 12.77 5.24
CA ASN A 15 -2.90 12.77 4.07
C ASN A 15 -3.68 12.30 2.83
N PHE A 16 -3.43 12.93 1.67
CA PHE A 16 -4.09 12.57 0.41
C PHE A 16 -4.00 11.08 0.06
N SER A 17 -2.84 10.43 0.28
CA SER A 17 -2.68 8.99 0.04
C SER A 17 -3.57 8.16 0.95
N SER A 18 -3.73 8.57 2.21
CA SER A 18 -4.62 7.91 3.18
C SER A 18 -6.09 8.10 2.79
N ILE A 19 -6.46 9.31 2.37
CA ILE A 19 -7.82 9.62 1.90
C ILE A 19 -8.16 8.79 0.66
N HIS A 20 -7.25 8.73 -0.32
CA HIS A 20 -7.40 7.88 -1.50
C HIS A 20 -7.61 6.42 -1.11
N TRP A 21 -6.83 5.91 -0.14
CA TRP A 21 -7.01 4.56 0.38
C TRP A 21 -8.40 4.33 0.99
N ILE A 22 -8.89 5.30 1.78
CA ILE A 22 -10.18 5.20 2.46
C ILE A 22 -11.34 5.21 1.46
N LEU A 23 -11.29 6.08 0.44
CA LEU A 23 -12.44 6.37 -0.42
C LEU A 23 -12.50 5.54 -1.71
N ASN A 24 -11.36 5.08 -2.25
CA ASN A 24 -11.35 4.40 -3.54
C ASN A 24 -11.95 2.98 -3.42
N PRO A 25 -13.10 2.68 -4.04
CA PRO A 25 -13.75 1.37 -3.91
C PRO A 25 -12.89 0.22 -4.49
N GLY A 26 -12.04 0.49 -5.49
CA GLY A 26 -11.17 -0.52 -6.08
C GLY A 26 -10.15 -1.09 -5.10
N LEU A 27 -9.77 -0.33 -4.07
CA LEU A 27 -8.83 -0.77 -3.04
C LEU A 27 -9.46 -1.76 -2.04
N ALA A 28 -10.77 -2.00 -2.11
CA ALA A 28 -11.39 -3.06 -1.34
C ALA A 28 -10.88 -4.45 -1.77
N ILE A 29 -10.51 -4.63 -3.04
CA ILE A 29 -9.87 -5.87 -3.51
C ILE A 29 -8.54 -6.07 -2.80
N ASN A 30 -7.74 -5.01 -2.67
CA ASN A 30 -6.45 -5.06 -1.96
C ASN A 30 -6.64 -5.43 -0.49
N GLU A 31 -7.61 -4.83 0.22
CA GLU A 31 -7.86 -5.13 1.63
C GLU A 31 -8.46 -6.52 1.87
N LEU A 32 -9.52 -6.88 1.12
CA LEU A 32 -10.31 -8.08 1.40
C LEU A 32 -9.71 -9.33 0.78
N ILE A 33 -9.26 -9.25 -0.47
CA ILE A 33 -8.76 -10.42 -1.22
C ILE A 33 -7.27 -10.62 -0.93
N LEU A 34 -6.46 -9.58 -1.15
CA LEU A 34 -5.00 -9.69 -0.99
C LEU A 34 -4.56 -9.57 0.48
N GLY A 35 -5.39 -8.98 1.35
CA GLY A 35 -5.01 -8.68 2.73
C GLY A 35 -3.93 -7.61 2.84
N GLN A 36 -3.83 -6.70 1.86
CA GLN A 36 -2.92 -5.55 1.95
C GLN A 36 -3.49 -4.53 2.95
N ARG A 37 -2.61 -3.92 3.76
CA ARG A 37 -2.99 -2.92 4.76
C ARG A 37 -2.10 -1.70 4.71
N VAL A 38 -2.68 -0.55 5.04
CA VAL A 38 -1.98 0.71 5.24
C VAL A 38 -2.10 1.11 6.71
N PRO A 39 -1.01 1.37 7.43
CA PRO A 39 -1.06 1.77 8.84
C PRO A 39 -1.74 3.13 9.02
N LYS A 40 -2.36 3.37 10.18
CA LYS A 40 -3.00 4.66 10.47
C LYS A 40 -2.00 5.82 10.55
N ILE A 41 -0.77 5.52 10.95
CA ILE A 41 0.30 6.49 11.12
C ILE A 41 1.53 5.95 10.40
N THR A 42 2.11 6.80 9.56
CA THR A 42 3.37 6.55 8.87
C THR A 42 4.30 7.74 9.12
N LEU A 43 5.57 7.46 9.41
CA LEU A 43 6.59 8.47 9.66
C LEU A 43 7.58 8.46 8.50
N ILE A 44 7.86 9.64 7.94
CA ILE A 44 8.83 9.77 6.84
C ILE A 44 9.96 10.66 7.31
N ASP A 45 11.16 10.08 7.40
CA ASP A 45 12.38 10.81 7.75
C ASP A 45 12.69 11.86 6.68
N GLN A 46 12.79 13.13 7.09
CA GLN A 46 13.11 14.26 6.21
C GLN A 46 14.61 14.56 6.14
N THR A 47 15.41 13.94 7.00
CA THR A 47 16.86 14.15 7.11
C THR A 47 17.66 13.19 6.23
N SER A 48 17.09 12.02 5.92
CA SER A 48 17.71 11.02 5.05
C SER A 48 17.51 11.32 3.56
N ASP A 49 18.56 11.08 2.76
CA ASP A 49 18.56 11.16 1.29
C ASP A 49 18.14 9.84 0.60
N ARG A 50 17.82 8.81 1.40
CA ARG A 50 17.37 7.51 0.91
C ARG A 50 16.04 7.59 0.14
N PRO A 51 15.76 6.59 -0.72
CA PRO A 51 14.44 6.45 -1.35
C PRO A 51 13.30 6.45 -0.34
N LEU A 52 12.11 6.88 -0.77
CA LEU A 52 10.93 7.02 0.10
C LEU A 52 10.66 5.77 0.94
N MET A 53 10.72 4.58 0.34
CA MET A 53 10.46 3.31 1.02
C MET A 53 11.42 3.05 2.20
N GLU A 54 12.70 3.37 2.04
CA GLU A 54 13.75 3.10 3.04
C GLU A 54 13.78 4.12 4.17
N ARG A 55 13.24 5.31 3.95
CA ARG A 55 13.12 6.36 4.96
C ARG A 55 11.72 6.45 5.59
N THR A 56 10.88 5.46 5.31
CA THR A 56 9.53 5.36 5.86
C THR A 56 9.52 4.37 7.02
N TYR A 57 8.90 4.78 8.12
CA TYR A 57 8.80 4.03 9.36
C TYR A 57 7.35 3.94 9.83
N ILE A 58 7.02 2.84 10.51
CA ILE A 58 5.69 2.54 11.02
C ILE A 58 5.83 2.32 12.52
N PRO A 59 5.29 3.23 13.34
CA PRO A 59 5.39 3.12 14.79
C PRO A 59 4.39 2.09 15.31
N CYS A 60 4.84 1.20 16.20
CA CYS A 60 3.96 0.34 16.97
C CYS A 60 3.43 1.10 18.20
N PRO A 61 2.11 1.28 18.37
CA PRO A 61 1.57 2.02 19.52
C PRO A 61 1.71 1.26 20.84
N HIS A 62 1.98 -0.05 20.80
CA HIS A 62 2.03 -0.91 21.98
C HIS A 62 3.42 -0.98 22.62
N CYS A 63 4.48 -1.08 21.81
CA CYS A 63 5.87 -1.19 22.29
C CYS A 63 6.77 -0.02 21.88
N SER A 64 6.22 0.98 21.18
CA SER A 64 6.95 2.16 20.67
C SER A 64 8.12 1.85 19.70
N THR A 65 8.26 0.59 19.24
CA THR A 65 9.23 0.24 18.21
C THR A 65 8.89 0.93 16.89
N LEU A 66 9.89 1.56 16.28
CA LEU A 66 9.80 2.10 14.92
C LEU A 66 10.25 1.01 13.94
N HIS A 67 9.30 0.46 13.19
CA HIS A 67 9.60 -0.53 12.16
C HIS A 67 9.86 0.15 10.83
N GLU A 68 10.87 -0.29 10.09
CA GLU A 68 11.03 0.12 8.69
C GLU A 68 9.83 -0.37 7.86
N ALA A 69 9.36 0.44 6.91
CA ALA A 69 8.26 0.06 6.01
C ALA A 69 8.54 -1.24 5.23
N GLN A 70 9.82 -1.54 5.01
CA GLN A 70 10.31 -2.78 4.41
C GLN A 70 9.81 -4.05 5.13
N THR A 71 9.50 -3.95 6.42
CA THR A 71 8.91 -5.04 7.22
C THR A 71 7.65 -5.62 6.59
N TRP A 72 6.84 -4.81 5.89
CA TRP A 72 5.61 -5.22 5.19
C TRP A 72 5.71 -4.99 3.68
N SER A 73 6.79 -5.49 3.09
CA SER A 73 7.09 -5.32 1.67
C SER A 73 7.00 -6.62 0.88
N VAL A 74 7.04 -6.50 -0.46
CA VAL A 74 7.10 -7.65 -1.37
C VAL A 74 8.42 -8.40 -1.22
N GLN A 75 9.54 -7.70 -0.97
CA GLN A 75 10.85 -8.30 -0.73
C GLN A 75 10.81 -9.30 0.43
N ASN A 76 10.13 -8.92 1.51
CA ASN A 76 9.96 -9.77 2.69
C ASN A 76 8.77 -10.73 2.59
N LYS A 77 8.05 -10.77 1.46
CA LYS A 77 6.83 -11.59 1.27
C LYS A 77 5.75 -11.32 2.34
N THR A 78 5.76 -10.11 2.90
CA THR A 78 4.91 -9.66 4.02
C THR A 78 3.97 -8.52 3.64
N ALA A 79 4.01 -8.02 2.40
CA ALA A 79 3.09 -6.98 1.90
C ALA A 79 1.60 -7.39 1.96
N PHE A 80 1.32 -8.68 1.80
CA PHE A 80 -0.03 -9.24 1.69
C PHE A 80 -0.37 -10.14 2.87
N LYS A 81 -1.60 -10.69 2.89
CA LYS A 81 -2.09 -11.62 3.91
C LYS A 81 -2.14 -11.01 5.32
N ASN A 82 -2.40 -9.71 5.43
CA ASN A 82 -2.49 -8.94 6.68
C ASN A 82 -3.95 -8.55 7.02
N TRP A 83 -4.91 -9.45 6.79
CA TRP A 83 -6.35 -9.16 6.90
C TRP A 83 -6.76 -8.54 8.25
N PHE A 84 -6.15 -8.97 9.35
CA PHE A 84 -6.46 -8.47 10.69
C PHE A 84 -5.70 -7.20 11.11
N GLY A 85 -4.71 -6.78 10.32
CA GLY A 85 -3.82 -5.66 10.63
C GLY A 85 -2.36 -6.02 10.40
N LEU A 86 -1.46 -5.06 10.61
CA LEU A 86 -0.02 -5.31 10.52
C LEU A 86 0.47 -5.95 11.83
N PHE A 87 1.12 -7.11 11.73
CA PHE A 87 1.70 -7.79 12.89
C PHE A 87 3.02 -7.14 13.30
N CYS A 88 3.17 -6.77 14.57
CA CYS A 88 4.43 -6.28 15.12
C CYS A 88 5.36 -7.44 15.50
N PRO A 89 6.54 -7.60 14.88
CA PRO A 89 7.46 -8.68 15.24
C PRO A 89 8.07 -8.53 16.64
N ASN A 90 8.06 -7.32 17.21
CA ASN A 90 8.64 -7.05 18.54
C ASN A 90 7.69 -7.48 19.68
N CYS A 91 6.47 -6.93 19.71
CA CYS A 91 5.51 -7.20 20.81
C CYS A 91 4.38 -8.17 20.43
N ARG A 92 4.33 -8.65 19.18
CA ARG A 92 3.31 -9.59 18.66
C ARG A 92 1.88 -9.04 18.60
N GLU A 93 1.70 -7.77 18.93
CA GLU A 93 0.41 -7.08 18.82
C GLU A 93 0.14 -6.57 17.40
N LEU A 94 -1.14 -6.26 17.15
CA LEU A 94 -1.58 -5.70 15.87
C LEU A 94 -1.44 -4.18 15.85
N ILE A 95 -0.75 -3.66 14.83
CA ILE A 95 -0.64 -2.24 14.55
C ILE A 95 -1.92 -1.78 13.83
N PRO A 96 -2.59 -0.71 14.33
CA PRO A 96 -3.81 -0.19 13.73
C PRO A 96 -3.61 0.26 12.28
N CYS A 97 -4.54 -0.16 11.42
CA CYS A 97 -4.56 0.17 10.00
C CYS A 97 -5.75 1.07 9.64
N LEU A 98 -5.64 1.77 8.52
CA LEU A 98 -6.77 2.38 7.85
C LEU A 98 -7.75 1.29 7.39
N ARG A 99 -9.01 1.68 7.26
CA ARG A 99 -10.07 0.84 6.71
C ARG A 99 -10.68 1.58 5.53
N ASN A 100 -10.65 0.95 4.38
CA ASN A 100 -11.38 1.39 3.20
C ASN A 100 -12.90 1.30 3.44
N LEU A 101 -13.66 2.32 3.01
CA LEU A 101 -15.10 2.41 3.26
C LEU A 101 -15.86 1.26 2.59
N THR A 102 -15.57 0.96 1.33
CA THR A 102 -16.18 -0.16 0.60
C THR A 102 -15.85 -1.49 1.26
N SER A 103 -14.64 -1.67 1.75
CA SER A 103 -14.27 -2.85 2.55
C SER A 103 -15.10 -2.96 3.83
N GLY A 104 -15.31 -1.84 4.52
CA GLY A 104 -16.16 -1.78 5.71
C GLY A 104 -17.61 -2.17 5.42
N LEU A 105 -18.18 -1.65 4.33
CA LEU A 105 -19.54 -1.98 3.90
C LEU A 105 -19.69 -3.46 3.54
N VAL A 106 -18.78 -4.01 2.74
CA VAL A 106 -18.79 -5.43 2.38
C VAL A 106 -18.68 -6.31 3.63
N LEU A 107 -17.77 -5.98 4.55
CA LEU A 107 -17.64 -6.74 5.80
C LEU A 107 -18.90 -6.63 6.66
N LEU A 108 -19.55 -5.47 6.73
CA LEU A 108 -20.78 -5.27 7.49
C LEU A 108 -21.94 -6.10 6.90
N VAL A 109 -22.13 -6.06 5.58
CA VAL A 109 -23.18 -6.83 4.90
C VAL A 109 -22.93 -8.33 4.99
N THR A 110 -21.66 -8.76 4.89
CA THR A 110 -21.30 -10.19 4.92
C THR A 110 -21.13 -10.74 6.34
N TYR A 111 -21.10 -9.89 7.36
CA TYR A 111 -20.82 -10.28 8.75
C TYR A 111 -21.67 -11.45 9.27
N PRO A 112 -22.99 -11.53 9.01
CA PRO A 112 -23.80 -12.65 9.48
C PRO A 112 -23.30 -14.03 9.02
N PHE A 113 -22.61 -14.10 7.88
CA PHE A 113 -22.10 -15.35 7.32
C PHE A 113 -20.81 -15.85 7.96
N TRP A 114 -20.09 -15.02 8.72
CA TRP A 114 -18.78 -15.42 9.25
C TRP A 114 -18.49 -14.97 10.69
N PHE A 115 -19.42 -14.26 11.33
CA PHE A 115 -19.25 -13.74 12.69
C PHE A 115 -18.76 -14.78 13.70
N TRP A 116 -19.33 -15.99 13.67
CA TRP A 116 -19.02 -17.06 14.63
C TRP A 116 -17.56 -17.53 14.57
N TRP A 117 -16.91 -17.43 13.40
CA TRP A 117 -15.56 -17.94 13.19
C TRP A 117 -14.47 -16.86 13.22
N ILE A 118 -14.83 -15.57 13.28
CA ILE A 118 -13.84 -14.48 13.14
C ILE A 118 -12.72 -14.56 14.16
N ASN A 119 -13.04 -14.90 15.41
CA ASN A 119 -12.06 -15.00 16.48
C ASN A 119 -11.11 -16.19 16.25
N GLN A 120 -11.65 -17.33 15.80
CA GLN A 120 -10.83 -18.51 15.49
C GLN A 120 -9.88 -18.22 14.32
N TRP A 121 -10.37 -17.57 13.27
CA TRP A 121 -9.56 -17.15 12.12
C TRP A 121 -8.48 -16.16 12.53
N LYS A 122 -8.81 -15.17 13.37
CA LYS A 122 -7.85 -14.20 13.90
C LYS A 122 -6.73 -14.88 14.69
N GLN A 123 -7.07 -15.81 15.58
CA GLN A 123 -6.08 -16.52 16.38
C GLN A 123 -5.20 -17.45 15.55
N LYS A 124 -5.80 -18.21 14.61
CA LYS A 124 -5.05 -19.05 13.67
C LYS A 124 -4.11 -18.21 12.82
N TRP A 125 -4.59 -17.06 12.33
CA TRP A 125 -3.79 -16.12 11.57
C TRP A 125 -2.64 -15.55 12.41
N LEU A 126 -2.89 -15.08 13.64
CA LEU A 126 -1.87 -14.55 14.56
C LEU A 126 -0.77 -15.58 14.86
N LYS A 127 -1.15 -16.84 15.13
CA LYS A 127 -0.21 -17.93 15.40
C LYS A 127 0.76 -18.19 14.24
N SER A 128 0.31 -17.97 13.00
CA SER A 128 1.17 -18.12 11.82
C SER A 128 2.13 -16.95 11.58
N GLN A 129 1.88 -15.76 12.16
CA GLN A 129 2.65 -14.56 11.84
C GLN A 129 4.13 -14.63 12.23
N PRO A 130 4.54 -15.09 13.44
CA PRO A 130 5.95 -15.09 13.84
C PRO A 130 6.89 -15.72 12.80
N SER A 131 6.47 -16.83 12.19
CA SER A 131 7.25 -17.50 11.14
C SER A 131 7.53 -16.60 9.93
N ARG A 132 6.55 -15.76 9.54
CA ARG A 132 6.64 -14.85 8.38
C ARG A 132 7.63 -13.70 8.59
N TYR A 133 7.93 -13.34 9.85
CA TYR A 133 8.79 -12.21 10.20
C TYR A 133 10.11 -12.65 10.85
N SER A 134 10.44 -13.94 10.82
CA SER A 134 11.68 -14.49 11.43
C SER A 134 12.96 -14.10 10.68
N ASN A 135 12.88 -13.95 9.35
CA ASN A 135 14.02 -13.71 8.46
C ASN A 135 13.78 -12.48 7.58
N LEU A 136 13.59 -11.31 8.21
CA LEU A 136 13.40 -10.06 7.48
C LEU A 136 14.71 -9.58 6.87
N ASN A 137 14.67 -9.27 5.58
CA ASN A 137 15.72 -8.54 4.90
C ASN A 137 15.38 -7.04 4.91
N LEU A 138 16.16 -6.29 5.68
CA LEU A 138 16.06 -4.82 5.79
C LEU A 138 17.20 -4.11 5.04
N GLN A 139 18.00 -4.85 4.28
CA GLN A 139 19.03 -4.24 3.44
C GLN A 139 18.39 -3.33 2.39
N PRO A 140 19.06 -2.25 1.99
CA PRO A 140 18.57 -1.34 0.95
C PRO A 140 18.09 -2.11 -0.28
N ILE A 141 16.97 -1.67 -0.84
CA ILE A 141 16.37 -2.34 -1.99
C ILE A 141 17.29 -2.09 -3.17
N GLU A 142 17.91 -3.16 -3.70
CA GLU A 142 18.61 -3.06 -4.97
C GLU A 142 17.58 -2.68 -6.03
N HIS A 143 17.68 -1.44 -6.53
CA HIS A 143 16.78 -0.94 -7.54
C HIS A 143 17.04 -1.68 -8.86
N LYS A 144 16.43 -2.86 -9.02
CA LYS A 144 16.24 -3.42 -10.35
C LYS A 144 15.52 -2.35 -11.16
N ASN A 145 16.08 -2.06 -12.33
CA ASN A 145 15.53 -1.08 -13.26
C ASN A 145 14.22 -1.66 -13.80
N VAL A 146 13.15 -1.57 -13.00
CA VAL A 146 11.82 -2.04 -13.36
C VAL A 146 11.46 -1.25 -14.60
N ASN A 147 11.32 -1.96 -15.71
CA ASN A 147 10.98 -1.34 -16.97
C ASN A 147 9.56 -0.75 -16.82
N TRP A 148 9.50 0.55 -16.55
CA TRP A 148 8.28 1.30 -16.32
C TRP A 148 7.30 1.18 -17.50
N VAL A 149 7.82 0.95 -18.71
CA VAL A 149 7.02 0.68 -19.90
C VAL A 149 6.31 -0.66 -19.77
N LYS A 150 7.02 -1.73 -19.40
CA LYS A 150 6.40 -3.06 -19.18
C LYS A 150 5.35 -3.02 -18.06
N MET A 151 5.65 -2.32 -16.97
CA MET A 151 4.70 -2.14 -15.87
C MET A 151 3.46 -1.35 -16.32
N GLY A 152 3.68 -0.23 -17.02
CA GLY A 152 2.60 0.61 -17.53
C GLY A 152 1.72 -0.07 -18.56
N LEU A 153 2.32 -0.76 -19.54
CA LEU A 153 1.59 -1.53 -20.55
C LEU A 153 0.85 -2.72 -19.92
N GLY A 154 1.47 -3.43 -18.97
CA GLY A 154 0.82 -4.51 -18.23
C GLY A 154 -0.44 -4.03 -17.51
N TRP A 155 -0.36 -2.88 -16.84
CA TRP A 155 -1.53 -2.24 -16.23
C TRP A 155 -2.57 -1.81 -17.28
N GLY A 156 -2.15 -1.20 -18.38
CA GLY A 156 -3.03 -0.75 -19.46
C GLY A 156 -3.81 -1.90 -20.11
N VAL A 157 -3.16 -3.05 -20.35
CA VAL A 157 -3.81 -4.26 -20.87
C VAL A 157 -4.86 -4.79 -19.90
N ILE A 158 -4.53 -4.87 -18.60
CA ILE A 158 -5.49 -5.31 -17.58
C ILE A 158 -6.70 -4.38 -17.55
N MET A 159 -6.48 -3.07 -17.57
CA MET A 159 -7.56 -2.10 -17.56
C MET A 159 -8.41 -2.13 -18.84
N PHE A 160 -7.79 -2.32 -20.01
CA PHE A 160 -8.52 -2.53 -21.26
C PHE A 160 -9.44 -3.76 -21.18
N ILE A 161 -8.94 -4.90 -20.71
CA ILE A 161 -9.75 -6.11 -20.58
C ILE A 161 -10.93 -5.88 -19.61
N ILE A 162 -10.66 -5.30 -18.44
CA ILE A 162 -11.71 -5.07 -17.44
C ILE A 162 -12.73 -4.05 -17.95
N MET A 163 -12.28 -2.90 -18.45
CA MET A 163 -13.17 -1.78 -18.74
C MET A 163 -13.82 -1.85 -20.12
N SER A 164 -13.16 -2.45 -21.11
CA SER A 164 -13.65 -2.50 -22.48
C SER A 164 -14.29 -3.84 -22.85
N LEU A 165 -13.99 -4.92 -22.12
CA LEU A 165 -14.58 -6.24 -22.40
C LEU A 165 -15.51 -6.68 -21.26
N PHE A 166 -15.04 -6.67 -20.01
CA PHE A 166 -15.78 -7.25 -18.89
C PHE A 166 -16.93 -6.35 -18.36
N MET A 167 -16.66 -5.06 -18.15
CA MET A 167 -17.67 -4.11 -17.64
C MET A 167 -18.90 -3.96 -18.55
N PRO A 168 -18.77 -3.86 -19.90
CA PRO A 168 -19.94 -3.78 -20.77
C PRO A 168 -20.84 -5.01 -20.69
N VAL A 169 -20.25 -6.22 -20.52
CA VAL A 169 -21.02 -7.46 -20.32
C VAL A 169 -21.84 -7.37 -19.03
N LEU A 170 -21.23 -6.90 -17.94
CA LEU A 170 -21.91 -6.76 -16.65
C LEU A 170 -23.02 -5.70 -16.66
N ASN A 171 -22.83 -4.62 -17.41
CA ASN A 171 -23.77 -3.51 -17.49
C ASN A 171 -24.87 -3.72 -18.54
N GLY A 172 -24.83 -4.83 -19.29
CA GLY A 172 -25.79 -5.10 -20.37
C GLY A 172 -25.73 -4.10 -21.53
N THR A 173 -24.59 -3.43 -21.72
CA THR A 173 -24.39 -2.49 -22.83
C THR A 173 -23.81 -3.21 -24.03
N ASP A 174 -24.30 -2.91 -25.23
CA ASP A 174 -23.84 -3.53 -26.47
C ASP A 174 -22.34 -3.32 -26.73
N HIS A 175 -21.65 -4.41 -27.09
CA HIS A 175 -20.24 -4.38 -27.51
C HIS A 175 -20.14 -3.83 -28.92
N SER A 176 -19.92 -2.52 -29.04
CA SER A 176 -19.50 -1.96 -30.31
C SER A 176 -18.01 -2.24 -30.55
N TRP A 177 -17.70 -2.94 -31.64
CA TRP A 177 -16.32 -3.14 -32.12
C TRP A 177 -15.58 -1.81 -32.32
N THR A 178 -16.28 -0.74 -32.70
CA THR A 178 -15.67 0.60 -32.82
C THR A 178 -15.22 1.15 -31.47
N ALA A 179 -16.01 0.92 -30.40
CA ALA A 179 -15.64 1.34 -29.05
C ALA A 179 -14.43 0.56 -28.53
N ILE A 180 -14.34 -0.75 -28.81
CA ILE A 180 -13.18 -1.57 -28.44
C ILE A 180 -11.91 -1.06 -29.14
N LEU A 181 -11.99 -0.79 -30.45
CA LEU A 181 -10.86 -0.27 -31.24
C LEU A 181 -10.41 1.12 -30.79
N ILE A 182 -11.32 2.00 -30.38
CA ILE A 182 -11.00 3.33 -29.85
C ILE A 182 -10.40 3.23 -28.44
N ASN A 183 -10.92 2.33 -27.60
CA ASN A 183 -10.45 2.18 -26.22
C ASN A 183 -9.02 1.59 -26.15
N PHE A 184 -8.63 0.75 -27.09
CA PHE A 184 -7.30 0.14 -27.10
C PHE A 184 -6.14 1.17 -27.06
N PRO A 185 -6.03 2.15 -27.99
CA PRO A 185 -4.98 3.17 -27.93
C PRO A 185 -5.09 4.05 -26.68
N ILE A 186 -6.31 4.34 -26.19
CA ILE A 186 -6.52 5.11 -24.95
C ILE A 186 -5.86 4.40 -23.77
N TRP A 187 -6.07 3.09 -23.62
CA TRP A 187 -5.49 2.31 -22.51
C TRP A 187 -3.99 2.08 -22.66
N VAL A 188 -3.46 2.01 -23.88
CA VAL A 188 -2.01 1.99 -24.12
C VAL A 188 -1.38 3.31 -23.65
N VAL A 189 -1.91 4.45 -24.08
CA VAL A 189 -1.42 5.77 -23.66
C VAL A 189 -1.58 5.97 -22.15
N GLY A 190 -2.75 5.63 -21.61
CA GLY A 190 -3.01 5.68 -20.17
C GLY A 190 -2.04 4.81 -19.36
N GLY A 191 -1.75 3.61 -19.84
CA GLY A 191 -0.76 2.71 -19.23
C GLY A 191 0.66 3.29 -19.24
N LEU A 192 1.10 3.89 -20.34
CA LEU A 192 2.39 4.56 -20.41
C LEU A 192 2.47 5.76 -19.46
N CYS A 193 1.44 6.60 -19.43
CA CYS A 193 1.34 7.72 -18.48
C CYS A 193 1.42 7.24 -17.04
N PHE A 194 0.66 6.19 -16.68
CA PHE A 194 0.70 5.58 -15.36
C PHE A 194 2.11 5.07 -15.01
N GLY A 195 2.73 4.30 -15.91
CA GLY A 195 4.08 3.77 -15.71
C GLY A 195 5.12 4.88 -15.47
N TYR A 196 5.05 5.96 -16.23
CA TYR A 196 5.93 7.12 -16.08
C TYR A 196 5.73 7.84 -14.74
N VAL A 197 4.48 8.11 -14.36
CA VAL A 197 4.14 8.75 -13.09
C VAL A 197 4.64 7.91 -11.91
N MET A 198 4.47 6.59 -11.96
CA MET A 198 4.96 5.69 -10.92
C MET A 198 6.48 5.69 -10.82
N LYS A 199 7.19 5.66 -11.96
CA LYS A 199 8.66 5.81 -11.97
C LYS A 199 9.10 7.11 -11.32
N TRP A 200 8.48 8.23 -11.69
CA TRP A 200 8.80 9.54 -11.14
C TRP A 200 8.52 9.59 -9.64
N TRP A 201 7.35 9.16 -9.20
CA TRP A 201 6.93 9.23 -7.80
C TRP A 201 7.77 8.34 -6.88
N MET A 202 8.03 7.09 -7.27
CA MET A 202 8.84 6.14 -6.49
C MET A 202 10.34 6.50 -6.53
N GLY A 203 10.80 7.13 -7.61
CA GLY A 203 12.19 7.57 -7.78
C GLY A 203 12.53 8.91 -7.14
N LYS A 204 11.57 9.60 -6.51
CA LYS A 204 11.82 10.88 -5.83
C LYS A 204 12.73 10.68 -4.62
N ARG A 205 13.99 11.09 -4.78
CA ARG A 205 14.93 11.35 -3.68
C ARG A 205 14.66 12.76 -3.12
N LEU A 206 14.76 12.94 -1.81
CA LEU A 206 14.82 14.30 -1.27
C LEU A 206 16.15 14.93 -1.70
N LYS A 207 16.10 16.18 -2.18
CA LYS A 207 17.32 17.00 -2.23
C LYS A 207 17.80 17.16 -0.80
N LYS A 208 19.10 16.94 -0.55
CA LYS A 208 19.76 17.10 0.75
C LYS A 208 19.19 18.32 1.47
N ALA A 209 18.56 18.12 2.63
CA ALA A 209 18.25 19.25 3.49
C ALA A 209 19.57 19.95 3.78
N LYS A 210 19.68 21.25 3.48
CA LYS A 210 20.81 22.04 3.96
C LYS A 210 20.81 21.85 5.47
N THR A 211 21.89 21.27 6.01
CA THR A 211 22.11 21.19 7.44
C THR A 211 21.75 22.54 8.04
N PRO A 212 20.82 22.64 9.01
CA PRO A 212 20.64 23.89 9.73
C PRO A 212 21.97 24.18 10.40
N THR A 213 22.69 25.19 9.89
CA THR A 213 23.82 25.79 10.58
C THR A 213 23.28 26.29 11.91
N ARG A 214 23.46 25.49 12.97
CA ARG A 214 23.35 25.98 14.34
C ARG A 214 24.38 27.12 14.45
N PRO A 215 23.99 28.35 14.78
CA PRO A 215 24.98 29.29 15.26
C PRO A 215 25.51 28.70 16.56
N LEU A 216 26.82 28.47 16.60
CA LEU A 216 27.55 28.26 17.85
C LEU A 216 27.50 29.58 18.61
N LEU A 217 26.61 29.68 19.59
CA LEU A 217 26.69 30.60 20.72
C LEU A 217 26.15 29.88 21.96
#